data_AF-A0A218W2V8-F1
#
_entry.id   AF-A0A218W2V8-F1
#
_cell.length_a   1.000
_cell.length_b   1.000
_cell.length_c   1.000
_cell.angle_alpha   90.00
_cell.angle_beta   90.00
_cell.angle_gamma   90.00
#
_symmetry.space_group_name_H-M   'P 1'
#
loop_
_entity.id
_entity.type
_entity.pdbx_description
1 polymer ?
#
loop_
_entity_poly.entity_id
_entity_poly.type
_entity_poly.pdbx_seq_one_letter_code
_entity_poly.pdbx_strand_id
1 'polypeptide(L)'
;MCFISCRYCSVTEIAPKGEGIVEWTDELESDFIDIMVDKFQRTRTTSWKWKDWEQMNTELEEKFPGVILGAKKLKTEARRLKTRYTQFTELIQHTGVGWDGPTNTVKVSLDIRDKFIKVQ
;
A
#
# COMPACT_ATOMS: atom_id res chain seq x y z
N MET A 1 0.91 51.49 -7.81
CA MET A 1 1.66 50.35 -8.38
C MET A 1 1.32 49.10 -7.60
N CYS A 2 0.72 48.09 -8.24
CA CYS A 2 0.58 46.76 -7.65
C CYS A 2 0.56 45.73 -8.77
N PHE A 3 1.73 45.16 -9.05
CA PHE A 3 1.91 44.00 -9.93
C PHE A 3 3.17 43.25 -9.48
N ILE A 4 3.23 41.98 -9.86
CA ILE A 4 4.26 40.94 -9.62
C ILE A 4 3.77 39.93 -8.56
N SER A 5 2.96 38.95 -8.96
CA SER A 5 3.39 37.66 -9.54
C SER A 5 4.16 36.82 -8.54
N CYS A 6 3.45 36.00 -7.76
CA CYS A 6 4.07 34.89 -7.05
C CYS A 6 4.22 33.70 -8.02
N ARG A 7 5.36 33.66 -8.72
CA ARG A 7 5.88 32.46 -9.40
C ARG A 7 7.30 32.24 -8.91
N TYR A 8 7.46 31.16 -8.15
CA TYR A 8 8.69 30.40 -7.88
C TYR A 8 9.88 31.12 -7.22
N CYS A 9 10.19 30.72 -5.98
CA CYS A 9 11.50 30.11 -5.70
C CYS A 9 11.51 29.39 -4.34
N SER A 10 11.45 28.06 -4.42
CA SER A 10 12.36 27.13 -3.75
C SER A 10 12.70 27.38 -2.28
N VAL A 11 11.95 26.73 -1.38
CA VAL A 11 12.57 26.18 -0.17
C VAL A 11 12.56 24.67 -0.32
N THR A 12 13.59 24.17 -1.01
CA THR A 12 14.09 22.82 -0.76
C THR A 12 14.66 22.83 0.66
N GLU A 13 13.78 22.74 1.66
CA GLU A 13 14.18 22.25 2.96
C GLU A 13 14.42 20.75 2.77
N ILE A 14 15.68 20.42 2.48
CA ILE A 14 16.17 19.06 2.62
C ILE A 14 16.03 18.77 4.12
N ALA A 15 14.91 18.15 4.48
CA ALA A 15 14.69 17.63 5.81
C ALA A 15 15.88 16.72 6.16
N PRO A 16 16.43 16.82 7.39
CA PRO A 16 17.49 15.92 7.79
C PRO A 16 17.00 14.48 7.62
N LYS A 17 17.93 13.56 7.32
CA LYS A 17 17.72 12.10 7.36
C LYS A 17 17.40 11.66 8.79
N GLY A 18 16.25 12.10 9.29
CA GLY A 18 15.62 11.74 10.53
C GLY A 18 14.26 11.16 10.16
N GLU A 19 13.81 10.23 10.98
CA GLU A 19 12.59 9.46 10.80
C GLU A 19 11.36 10.39 10.85
N GLY A 20 11.13 11.16 9.79
CA GLY A 20 9.86 11.82 9.56
C GLY A 20 8.80 10.73 9.50
N ILE A 21 7.81 10.81 10.38
CA ILE A 21 6.64 9.93 10.36
C ILE A 21 5.85 10.35 9.12
N VAL A 22 6.27 9.89 7.95
CA VAL A 22 5.40 9.86 6.78
C VAL A 22 4.33 8.82 7.13
N GLU A 23 3.10 9.29 7.28
CA GLU A 23 1.94 8.43 7.41
C GLU A 23 1.65 7.76 6.07
N TRP A 24 1.32 6.47 6.11
CA TRP A 24 0.89 5.74 4.94
C TRP A 24 -0.52 6.21 4.56
N THR A 25 -0.62 6.96 3.47
CA THR A 25 -1.91 7.28 2.85
C THR A 25 -2.38 6.09 2.00
N ASP A 26 -3.69 6.01 1.74
CA ASP A 26 -4.26 4.94 0.92
C ASP A 26 -3.66 4.92 -0.49
N GLU A 27 -3.38 6.10 -1.07
CA GLU A 27 -2.72 6.24 -2.38
C GLU A 27 -1.29 5.69 -2.35
N LEU A 28 -0.51 6.04 -1.32
CA LEU A 28 0.87 5.58 -1.15
C LEU A 28 0.93 4.07 -0.92
N GLU A 29 0.01 3.53 -0.12
CA GLU A 29 -0.12 2.09 0.12
C GLU A 29 -0.50 1.36 -1.17
N SER A 30 -1.46 1.87 -1.94
CA SER A 30 -1.88 1.28 -3.22
C SER A 30 -0.72 1.22 -4.22
N ASP A 31 -0.01 2.32 -4.44
CA ASP A 31 1.13 2.36 -5.37
C ASP A 31 2.28 1.45 -4.91
N PHE A 32 2.48 1.33 -3.59
CA PHE A 32 3.46 0.41 -3.04
C PHE A 32 3.08 -1.06 -3.28
N ILE A 33 1.79 -1.41 -3.16
CA ILE A 33 1.28 -2.75 -3.51
C ILE A 33 1.54 -3.03 -4.99
N ASP A 34 1.25 -2.08 -5.88
CA ASP A 34 1.47 -2.25 -7.32
C ASP A 34 2.94 -2.52 -7.66
N ILE A 35 3.86 -1.76 -7.05
CA ILE A 35 5.32 -1.97 -7.19
C ILE A 35 5.71 -3.37 -6.70
N MET A 36 5.18 -3.79 -5.54
CA MET A 36 5.42 -5.14 -5.01
C MET A 36 4.91 -6.24 -5.94
N VAL A 37 3.73 -6.06 -6.53
CA VAL A 37 3.09 -7.02 -7.43
C VAL A 37 3.86 -7.11 -8.75
N ASP A 38 4.22 -5.98 -9.36
CA ASP A 38 5.03 -5.94 -10.58
C ASP A 38 6.38 -6.65 -10.36
N LYS A 39 7.06 -6.36 -9.24
CA LYS A 39 8.33 -7.03 -8.92
C LYS A 39 8.17 -8.53 -8.73
N PHE A 40 7.09 -8.96 -8.06
CA PHE A 40 6.76 -10.38 -7.95
C PHE A 40 6.51 -11.01 -9.32
N GLN A 41 5.77 -10.35 -10.21
CA GLN A 41 5.49 -10.88 -11.55
C GLN A 41 6.76 -11.07 -12.38
N ARG A 42 7.72 -10.14 -12.27
CA ARG A 42 9.02 -10.20 -12.97
C ARG A 42 9.97 -11.25 -12.39
N THR A 43 10.05 -11.35 -11.07
CA THR A 43 11.05 -12.20 -10.38
C THR A 43 10.50 -13.56 -9.94
N ARG A 44 9.18 -13.72 -9.91
CA ARG A 44 8.44 -14.89 -9.39
C ARG A 44 8.82 -15.26 -7.95
N THR A 45 9.24 -14.28 -7.17
CA THR A 45 9.60 -14.47 -5.75
C THR A 45 9.21 -13.28 -4.91
N THR A 46 8.98 -13.52 -3.62
CA THR A 46 8.79 -12.49 -2.58
C THR A 46 9.98 -12.39 -1.63
N SER A 47 11.06 -13.14 -1.87
CA SER A 47 12.28 -13.18 -1.06
C SER A 47 13.29 -12.13 -1.54
N TRP A 48 12.90 -10.86 -1.43
CA TRP A 48 13.67 -9.72 -1.95
C TRP A 48 14.85 -9.33 -1.07
N LYS A 49 16.00 -9.06 -1.70
CA LYS A 49 17.24 -8.63 -1.07
C LYS A 49 17.19 -7.14 -0.75
N TRP A 50 18.12 -6.65 0.08
CA TRP A 50 18.16 -5.23 0.48
C TRP A 50 18.10 -4.26 -0.72
N LYS A 51 18.90 -4.50 -1.76
CA LYS A 51 18.91 -3.69 -2.99
C LYS A 51 17.54 -3.65 -3.70
N ASP A 52 16.78 -4.73 -3.63
CA ASP A 52 15.45 -4.76 -4.22
C ASP A 52 14.50 -3.79 -3.52
N TRP A 53 14.63 -3.65 -2.19
CA TRP A 53 13.86 -2.72 -1.38
C TRP A 53 14.30 -1.27 -1.57
N GLU A 54 15.61 -1.03 -1.74
CA GLU A 54 16.11 0.29 -2.11
C GLU A 54 15.55 0.73 -3.47
N GLN A 55 15.57 -0.17 -4.46
CA GLN A 55 14.98 0.10 -5.77
C GLN A 55 13.48 0.41 -5.67
N MET A 56 12.71 -0.40 -4.95
CA MET A 56 11.27 -0.15 -4.76
C MET A 56 11.01 1.18 -4.05
N ASN A 57 11.88 1.57 -3.11
CA ASN A 57 11.79 2.88 -2.46
C ASN A 57 12.04 4.02 -3.46
N THR A 58 13.02 3.88 -4.36
CA THR A 58 13.26 4.85 -5.43
C THR A 58 12.09 4.96 -6.40
N GLU A 59 11.52 3.84 -6.83
CA GLU A 59 10.33 3.82 -7.70
C GLU A 59 9.12 4.50 -7.02
N LEU A 60 8.98 4.35 -5.70
CA LEU A 60 7.93 5.01 -4.92
C LEU A 60 8.21 6.52 -4.74
N GLU A 61 9.46 6.91 -4.48
CA GLU A 61 9.91 8.31 -4.41
C GLU A 61 9.71 9.07 -5.72
N GLU A 62 9.88 8.39 -6.87
CA GLU A 62 9.60 8.96 -8.19
C GLU A 62 8.12 9.30 -8.38
N LYS A 63 7.21 8.47 -7.85
CA LYS A 63 5.77 8.71 -7.85
C LYS A 63 5.34 9.75 -6.82
N PHE A 64 6.02 9.80 -5.68
CA PHE A 64 5.72 10.71 -4.57
C PHE A 64 6.95 11.55 -4.17
N PRO A 65 7.28 12.59 -4.97
CA PRO A 65 8.41 13.46 -4.67
C PRO A 65 8.33 14.05 -3.25
N GLY A 66 9.38 13.85 -2.45
CA GLY A 66 9.46 14.31 -1.06
C GLY A 66 9.04 13.28 -0.01
N VAL A 67 8.49 12.13 -0.41
CA VAL A 67 8.20 11.01 0.50
C VAL A 67 9.41 10.09 0.60
N ILE A 68 10.16 10.18 1.71
CA ILE A 68 11.34 9.34 1.97
C ILE A 68 11.02 8.34 3.10
N LEU A 69 10.79 7.08 2.74
CA LEU A 69 10.47 6.02 3.70
C LEU A 69 11.69 5.17 4.05
N GLY A 70 12.45 4.78 3.04
CA GLY A 70 13.58 3.86 3.13
C GLY A 70 13.17 2.38 3.23
N ALA A 71 14.10 1.51 2.85
CA ALA A 71 13.87 0.06 2.77
C ALA A 71 13.34 -0.59 4.06
N LYS A 72 13.73 -0.09 5.24
CA LYS A 72 13.27 -0.62 6.53
C LYS A 72 11.77 -0.37 6.75
N LYS A 73 11.26 0.83 6.42
CA LYS A 73 9.82 1.14 6.56
C LYS A 73 8.99 0.36 5.56
N LEU A 74 9.44 0.26 4.30
CA LEU A 74 8.77 -0.56 3.26
C LEU A 74 8.63 -2.02 3.70
N LYS A 75 9.69 -2.62 4.27
CA LYS A 75 9.62 -3.99 4.80
C LYS A 75 8.59 -4.15 5.91
N THR A 76 8.52 -3.18 6.82
CA THR A 76 7.55 -3.20 7.92
C THR A 76 6.13 -3.13 7.37
N GLU A 77 5.85 -2.23 6.42
CA GLU A 77 4.51 -2.13 5.84
C GLU A 77 4.16 -3.34 4.99
N ALA A 78 5.09 -3.86 4.18
CA ALA A 78 4.90 -5.09 3.43
C ALA A 78 4.55 -6.28 4.34
N ARG A 79 5.13 -6.34 5.54
CA ARG A 79 4.77 -7.34 6.55
C ARG A 79 3.34 -7.14 7.05
N ARG A 80 2.96 -5.89 7.38
CA ARG A 80 1.60 -5.56 7.85
C ARG A 80 0.55 -5.90 6.79
N LEU A 81 0.79 -5.52 5.54
CA LEU A 81 -0.05 -5.85 4.39
C LEU A 81 -0.25 -7.36 4.23
N LYS A 82 0.83 -8.13 4.25
CA LYS A 82 0.76 -9.60 4.16
C LYS A 82 -0.04 -10.20 5.31
N THR A 83 0.15 -9.71 6.54
CA THR A 83 -0.62 -10.17 7.70
C THR A 83 -2.11 -9.87 7.53
N ARG A 84 -2.50 -8.66 7.11
CA ARG A 84 -3.91 -8.30 6.84
C ARG A 84 -4.52 -9.21 5.78
N TYR A 85 -3.79 -9.42 4.68
CA TYR A 85 -4.22 -10.32 3.61
C TYR A 85 -4.43 -11.76 4.12
N THR A 86 -3.46 -12.33 4.85
CA THR A 86 -3.58 -13.68 5.41
C THR A 86 -4.79 -13.81 6.32
N GLN A 87 -4.96 -12.89 7.28
CA GLN A 87 -6.11 -12.88 8.19
C GLN A 87 -7.44 -12.83 7.41
N PHE A 88 -7.52 -12.00 6.39
CA PHE A 88 -8.70 -11.90 5.55
C PHE A 88 -8.98 -13.19 4.77
N THR A 89 -7.94 -13.81 4.19
CA THR A 89 -8.10 -15.08 3.46
C THR A 89 -8.50 -16.24 4.37
N GLU A 90 -7.97 -16.32 5.59
CA GLU A 90 -8.36 -17.32 6.59
C GLU A 90 -9.83 -17.14 6.98
N LEU A 91 -10.27 -15.90 7.22
CA LEU A 91 -11.68 -15.59 7.52
C LEU A 91 -12.61 -16.05 6.40
N ILE A 92 -12.27 -15.76 5.14
CA ILE A 92 -13.05 -16.19 3.96
C ILE A 92 -13.12 -17.72 3.88
N GLN A 93 -12.00 -18.41 4.06
CA GLN A 93 -11.93 -19.87 4.04
C GLN A 93 -12.79 -20.51 5.13
N HIS A 94 -12.78 -19.95 6.34
CA HIS A 94 -13.54 -20.48 7.48
C HIS A 94 -15.03 -20.14 7.45
N THR A 95 -15.44 -19.04 6.80
CA THR A 95 -16.84 -18.62 6.73
C THR A 95 -17.62 -19.25 5.57
N GLY A 96 -16.96 -19.98 4.66
CA GLY A 96 -17.62 -20.59 3.49
C GLY A 96 -18.10 -19.55 2.48
N VAL A 97 -17.55 -18.34 2.56
CA VAL A 97 -17.91 -17.20 1.72
C VAL A 97 -16.94 -17.18 0.53
N GLY A 98 -17.47 -17.04 -0.69
CA GLY A 98 -16.64 -17.01 -1.89
C GLY A 98 -16.05 -15.62 -2.12
N TRP A 99 -14.76 -15.51 -2.41
CA TRP A 99 -14.17 -14.26 -2.90
C TRP A 99 -14.40 -14.13 -4.41
N ASP A 100 -14.94 -13.01 -4.87
CA ASP A 100 -15.04 -12.68 -6.29
C ASP A 100 -13.90 -11.74 -6.68
N GLY A 101 -12.80 -12.34 -7.18
CA GLY A 101 -11.60 -11.62 -7.61
C GLY A 101 -11.86 -10.46 -8.61
N PRO A 102 -12.75 -10.61 -9.61
CA PRO A 102 -12.99 -9.55 -10.59
C PRO A 102 -13.70 -8.31 -10.04
N THR A 103 -14.58 -8.45 -9.05
CA THR A 103 -15.35 -7.33 -8.49
C THR A 103 -14.80 -6.82 -7.16
N ASN A 104 -13.75 -7.46 -6.63
CA ASN A 104 -13.21 -7.17 -5.30
C ASN A 104 -14.29 -7.27 -4.21
N THR A 105 -15.25 -8.20 -4.37
CA THR A 105 -16.37 -8.36 -3.44
C THR A 105 -16.46 -9.76 -2.85
N VAL A 106 -16.96 -9.79 -1.62
CA VAL A 106 -17.24 -11.00 -0.86
C VAL A 106 -18.62 -11.52 -1.27
N LYS A 107 -18.68 -12.65 -1.99
CA LYS A 107 -19.92 -13.35 -2.36
C LYS A 107 -20.36 -14.26 -1.23
N VAL A 108 -21.36 -13.80 -0.49
CA VAL A 108 -21.99 -14.55 0.60
C VAL A 108 -23.10 -15.43 0.02
N SER A 109 -23.14 -16.71 0.41
CA SER A 109 -24.24 -17.61 0.04
C SER A 109 -25.55 -17.13 0.69
N LEU A 110 -26.70 -17.39 0.05
CA LEU A 110 -28.01 -16.92 0.54
C LEU A 110 -28.29 -17.37 2.00
N ASP A 111 -27.83 -18.56 2.40
CA ASP A 111 -27.99 -19.09 3.76
C ASP A 111 -27.19 -18.34 4.85
N ILE A 112 -26.09 -17.68 4.48
CA ILE A 112 -25.32 -16.83 5.39
C ILE A 112 -25.94 -15.42 5.44
N ARG A 113 -26.44 -14.92 4.31
CA ARG A 113 -27.10 -13.61 4.22
C ARG A 113 -28.28 -13.48 5.20
N ASP A 114 -29.09 -14.53 5.35
CA ASP A 114 -30.26 -14.53 6.24
C ASP A 114 -29.89 -14.58 7.74
N LYS A 115 -28.69 -15.07 8.08
CA LYS A 115 -28.19 -15.09 9.47
C LYS A 115 -27.69 -13.72 9.93
N PHE A 116 -27.19 -12.90 9.00
CA PHE A 116 -26.63 -11.58 9.29
C PHE A 116 -27.60 -10.40 9.02
N ILE A 117 -28.67 -10.59 8.22
CA ILE A 117 -29.75 -9.59 8.02
C ILE A 117 -30.94 -9.83 8.98
N LYS A 118 -30.69 -10.26 10.22
CA LYS A 118 -31.68 -10.03 11.27
C LYS A 118 -31.57 -8.56 11.68
N VAL A 119 -32.41 -7.76 11.01
CA VAL A 119 -32.73 -6.36 11.33
C VAL A 119 -32.85 -6.22 12.84
N GLN A 120 -32.03 -5.35 13.42
CA GLN A 120 -32.27 -4.76 14.74
C GLN A 120 -32.80 -3.35 14.54
#